data_AF-A0A1W6CTV0-F1
#
_entry.id   AF-A0A1W6CTV0-F1
#
_cell.length_a   1.000
_cell.length_b   1.000
_cell.length_c   1.000
_cell.angle_alpha   90.00
_cell.angle_beta   90.00
_cell.angle_gamma   90.00
#
_symmetry.space_group_name_H-M   'P 1'
#
loop_
_entity.id
_entity.type
_entity.pdbx_description
1 polymer ?
#
loop_
_entity_poly.entity_id
_entity_poly.type
_entity_poly.pdbx_seq_one_letter_code
_entity_poly.pdbx_strand_id
1 'polypeptide(L)'
;MLVSPFKVGEFDGMAPRADAAVLRICDPTDDWKAEGRGLAQAGWGATLTLAFWDMDASALGVKGHLITRLWGRNRALFEALAGRLFGSDIPWRPFIAADAAAIAAFADGLADKGIREVLVVCRNGRGRSGTVGRWLARRLGARFATSGDDRESGHIRDTLDRVAGSAALRVEPSFTRAA
;
A
#
# COMPACT_ATOMS: atom_id res chain seq x y z
N MET A 1 -3.92 -16.73 -5.50
CA MET A 1 -4.08 -15.26 -5.60
C MET A 1 -2.91 -14.68 -6.39
N LEU A 2 -3.17 -13.65 -7.21
CA LEU A 2 -2.17 -12.90 -7.97
C LEU A 2 -2.09 -11.46 -7.43
N VAL A 3 -0.90 -10.86 -7.40
CA VAL A 3 -0.70 -9.44 -7.09
C VAL A 3 -0.01 -8.79 -8.29
N SER A 4 -0.62 -7.76 -8.84
CA SER A 4 -0.24 -7.17 -10.12
C SER A 4 -0.05 -5.66 -9.98
N PRO A 5 1.15 -5.11 -10.26
CA PRO A 5 1.37 -3.67 -10.28
C PRO A 5 0.84 -3.06 -11.58
N PHE A 6 0.14 -1.94 -11.50
CA PHE A 6 -0.37 -1.21 -12.67
C PHE A 6 -0.03 0.27 -12.61
N LYS A 7 0.20 0.87 -13.78
CA LYS A 7 0.19 2.33 -13.91
C LYS A 7 -1.26 2.81 -14.01
N VAL A 8 -1.51 4.07 -13.63
CA VAL A 8 -2.88 4.62 -13.58
C VAL A 8 -3.60 4.47 -14.91
N GLY A 9 -2.99 4.87 -16.02
CA GLY A 9 -3.62 4.75 -17.34
C GLY A 9 -3.90 3.31 -17.81
N GLU A 10 -3.24 2.29 -17.25
CA GLU A 10 -3.61 0.88 -17.52
C GLU A 10 -4.82 0.46 -16.70
N PHE A 11 -4.87 0.91 -15.44
CA PHE A 11 -5.94 0.61 -14.51
C PHE A 11 -7.26 1.31 -14.90
N ASP A 12 -7.20 2.55 -15.38
CA ASP A 12 -8.39 3.34 -15.72
C ASP A 12 -9.23 2.70 -16.84
N GLY A 13 -8.62 1.87 -17.69
CA GLY A 13 -9.31 1.10 -18.72
C GLY A 13 -9.96 -0.20 -18.24
N MET A 14 -9.80 -0.56 -16.97
CA MET A 14 -10.29 -1.83 -16.43
C MET A 14 -11.72 -1.72 -15.92
N ALA A 15 -12.53 -2.72 -16.27
CA ALA A 15 -13.85 -2.88 -15.68
C ALA A 15 -13.73 -3.36 -14.22
N PRO A 16 -14.55 -2.83 -13.28
CA PRO A 16 -14.62 -3.33 -11.91
C PRO A 16 -15.03 -4.80 -11.84
N ARG A 17 -14.39 -5.52 -10.91
CA ARG A 17 -14.67 -6.95 -10.66
C ARG A 17 -14.73 -7.24 -9.17
N ALA A 18 -15.75 -7.96 -8.75
CA ALA A 18 -15.97 -8.32 -7.33
C ALA A 18 -14.92 -9.31 -6.78
N ASP A 19 -14.23 -10.05 -7.65
CA ASP A 19 -13.14 -10.98 -7.27
C ASP A 19 -11.74 -10.32 -7.30
N ALA A 20 -11.67 -9.02 -7.56
CA ALA A 20 -10.44 -8.24 -7.56
C ALA A 20 -10.45 -7.17 -6.46
N ALA A 21 -9.32 -7.04 -5.77
CA ALA A 21 -9.08 -6.00 -4.79
C ALA A 21 -8.15 -4.92 -5.36
N VAL A 22 -8.37 -3.66 -5.01
CA VAL A 22 -7.59 -2.52 -5.52
C VAL A 22 -6.88 -1.82 -4.37
N LEU A 23 -5.57 -1.71 -4.46
CA LEU A 23 -4.76 -0.83 -3.62
C LEU A 23 -4.24 0.31 -4.49
N ARG A 24 -4.84 1.49 -4.33
CA ARG A 24 -4.51 2.71 -5.05
C ARG A 24 -3.56 3.59 -4.24
N ILE A 25 -2.38 3.83 -4.80
CA ILE A 25 -1.34 4.71 -4.27
C ILE A 25 -1.34 6.01 -5.08
N CYS A 26 -2.01 7.02 -4.55
CA CYS A 26 -2.08 8.36 -5.12
C CYS A 26 -0.81 9.17 -4.82
N ASP A 27 -0.59 10.21 -5.62
CA ASP A 27 0.36 11.24 -5.24
C ASP A 27 -0.25 12.13 -4.16
N PRO A 28 0.61 12.78 -3.34
CA PRO A 28 0.13 13.46 -2.13
C PRO A 28 -0.71 14.70 -2.42
N THR A 29 -0.52 15.26 -3.62
CA THR A 29 -1.27 16.40 -4.15
C THR A 29 -2.59 16.01 -4.80
N ASP A 30 -2.84 14.72 -5.02
CA ASP A 30 -4.06 14.24 -5.65
C ASP A 30 -5.22 14.21 -4.61
N ASP A 31 -6.46 14.37 -5.05
CA ASP A 31 -7.65 14.16 -4.21
C ASP A 31 -7.93 12.66 -4.00
N TRP A 32 -7.02 12.01 -3.29
CA TRP A 32 -7.06 10.58 -3.01
C TRP A 32 -8.28 10.15 -2.17
N LYS A 33 -8.92 11.09 -1.45
CA LYS A 33 -10.15 10.81 -0.70
C LYS A 33 -11.34 10.68 -1.65
N ALA A 34 -11.46 11.57 -2.64
CA ALA A 34 -12.47 11.44 -3.69
C ALA A 34 -12.25 10.16 -4.50
N GLU A 35 -11.01 9.89 -4.90
CA GLU A 35 -10.62 8.64 -5.57
C GLU A 35 -11.05 7.41 -4.77
N GLY A 36 -10.76 7.38 -3.47
CA GLY A 36 -11.11 6.25 -2.61
C GLY A 36 -12.60 6.02 -2.47
N ARG A 37 -13.41 7.09 -2.44
CA ARG A 37 -14.88 6.97 -2.49
C ARG A 37 -15.35 6.41 -3.82
N GLY A 38 -14.80 6.90 -4.93
CA GLY A 38 -15.13 6.40 -6.27
C GLY A 38 -14.83 4.91 -6.42
N LEU A 39 -13.64 4.47 -6.00
CA LEU A 39 -13.25 3.06 -6.04
C LEU A 39 -14.14 2.17 -5.17
N ALA A 40 -14.49 2.63 -3.96
CA ALA A 40 -15.40 1.88 -3.07
C ALA A 40 -16.81 1.71 -3.65
N GLN A 41 -17.25 2.64 -4.51
CA GLN A 41 -18.57 2.60 -5.17
C GLN A 41 -18.56 1.87 -6.53
N ALA A 42 -17.37 1.64 -7.11
CA ALA A 42 -17.23 1.09 -8.45
C ALA A 42 -17.55 -0.42 -8.56
N GLY A 43 -17.67 -1.15 -7.45
CA GLY A 43 -17.98 -2.59 -7.45
C GLY A 43 -16.76 -3.52 -7.42
N TRP A 44 -15.60 -3.02 -7.02
CA TRP A 44 -14.44 -3.84 -6.68
C TRP A 44 -14.68 -4.63 -5.38
N GLY A 45 -14.10 -5.81 -5.26
CA GLY A 45 -14.30 -6.69 -4.09
C GLY A 45 -13.76 -6.12 -2.77
N ALA A 46 -12.64 -5.41 -2.83
CA ALA A 46 -12.11 -4.64 -1.71
C ALA A 46 -11.26 -3.49 -2.24
N THR A 47 -11.28 -2.34 -1.58
CA THR A 47 -10.48 -1.19 -1.99
C THR A 47 -9.73 -0.59 -0.82
N LEU A 48 -8.52 -0.12 -1.10
CA LEU A 48 -7.72 0.71 -0.21
C LEU A 48 -7.12 1.84 -1.05
N THR A 49 -7.33 3.09 -0.64
CA THR A 49 -6.72 4.25 -1.28
C THR A 49 -5.88 5.01 -0.27
N LEU A 50 -4.65 5.30 -0.64
CA LEU A 50 -3.63 5.91 0.20
C LEU A 50 -2.88 6.97 -0.62
N ALA A 51 -2.31 7.95 0.06
CA ALA A 51 -1.40 8.93 -0.53
C ALA A 51 -0.03 8.78 0.15
N PHE A 52 0.88 8.06 -0.53
CA PHE A 52 2.14 7.63 0.05
C PHE A 52 3.21 8.73 -0.09
N TRP A 53 3.67 9.31 1.02
CA TRP A 53 4.80 10.23 1.05
C TRP A 53 6.11 9.43 1.07
N ASP A 54 6.72 9.22 -0.09
CA ASP A 54 8.06 8.62 -0.23
C ASP A 54 9.17 9.68 -0.15
N MET A 55 8.97 10.71 0.69
CA MET A 55 10.05 11.64 1.02
C MET A 55 11.04 10.90 1.89
N ASP A 56 12.27 10.74 1.39
CA ASP A 56 13.36 10.11 2.14
C ASP A 56 13.52 10.80 3.49
N ALA A 57 13.24 10.07 4.57
CA ALA A 57 13.40 10.59 5.92
C ALA A 57 14.85 10.98 6.24
N SER A 58 15.83 10.52 5.45
CA SER A 58 17.23 10.98 5.52
C SER A 58 17.37 12.47 5.19
N ALA A 59 16.53 13.00 4.29
CA ALA A 59 16.46 14.43 3.97
C ALA A 59 15.86 15.27 5.12
N LEU A 60 15.13 14.63 6.05
CA LEU A 60 14.49 15.29 7.20
C LEU A 60 15.35 15.22 8.48
N GLY A 61 16.50 14.53 8.44
CA GLY A 61 17.42 14.35 9.57
C GLY A 61 16.83 13.58 10.76
N VAL A 62 17.60 13.51 11.86
CA VAL A 62 17.24 12.75 13.09
C VAL A 62 15.90 13.21 13.69
N LYS A 63 15.63 14.52 13.64
CA LYS A 63 14.37 15.10 14.11
C LYS A 63 13.19 14.66 13.25
N GLY A 64 13.35 14.64 11.93
CA GLY A 64 12.38 14.12 10.98
C GLY A 64 12.04 12.65 11.19
N HIS A 65 13.00 11.84 11.61
CA HIS A 65 12.80 10.42 11.88
C HIS A 65 11.94 10.19 13.14
N LEU A 66 12.20 10.93 14.21
CA LEU A 66 11.44 10.86 15.46
C LEU A 66 10.00 11.35 15.26
N ILE A 67 9.87 12.45 14.53
CA ILE A 67 8.61 13.02 14.05
C ILE A 67 7.83 11.98 13.25
N THR A 68 8.47 11.35 12.25
CA THR A 68 7.91 10.29 11.40
C THR A 68 7.61 8.99 12.17
N ARG A 69 8.04 8.87 13.43
CA ARG A 69 7.68 7.74 14.31
C ARG A 69 6.56 8.08 15.28
N LEU A 70 6.59 9.28 15.86
CA LEU A 70 5.62 9.74 16.84
C LEU A 70 4.26 10.01 16.21
N TRP A 71 4.21 10.66 15.04
CA TRP A 71 2.92 11.08 14.50
C TRP A 71 2.19 10.01 13.68
N GLY A 72 2.87 8.92 13.30
CA GLY A 72 2.26 7.76 12.64
C GLY A 72 1.40 6.96 13.61
N ARG A 73 1.70 7.03 14.90
CA ARG A 73 0.89 6.45 15.98
C ARG A 73 -0.37 7.25 16.30
N ASN A 74 -0.37 8.56 16.02
CA ASN A 74 -1.46 9.48 16.42
C ASN A 74 -1.98 10.29 15.22
N ARG A 75 -2.31 9.57 14.13
CA ARG A 75 -2.70 10.16 12.84
C ARG A 75 -3.82 11.20 12.96
N ALA A 76 -4.92 10.86 13.61
CA ALA A 76 -6.10 11.74 13.69
C ALA A 76 -5.80 13.05 14.43
N LEU A 77 -5.01 12.98 15.51
CA LEU A 77 -4.59 14.14 16.29
C LEU A 77 -3.72 15.09 15.45
N PHE A 78 -2.84 14.53 14.62
CA PHE A 78 -1.95 15.33 13.79
C PHE A 78 -2.62 15.89 12.56
N GLU A 79 -3.52 15.15 11.90
CA GLU A 79 -4.37 15.71 10.84
C GLU A 79 -5.17 16.91 11.36
N ALA A 80 -5.69 16.83 12.60
CA ALA A 80 -6.39 17.93 13.24
C ALA A 80 -5.48 19.13 13.58
N LEU A 81 -4.28 18.88 14.12
CA LEU A 81 -3.31 19.94 14.46
C LEU A 81 -2.73 20.62 13.21
N ALA A 82 -2.37 19.85 12.19
CA ALA A 82 -1.80 20.35 10.96
C ALA A 82 -2.83 21.15 10.15
N GLY A 83 -4.08 20.68 10.07
CA GLY A 83 -5.17 21.43 9.43
C GLY A 83 -5.44 22.77 10.12
N ARG A 84 -5.19 22.86 11.43
CA ARG A 84 -5.32 24.10 12.21
C ARG A 84 -4.13 25.06 12.06
N LEU A 85 -2.92 24.55 11.80
CA LEU A 85 -1.68 25.35 11.74
C LEU A 85 -1.29 25.76 10.31
N PHE A 86 -1.58 24.93 9.31
CA PHE A 86 -1.06 25.09 7.95
C PHE A 86 -2.15 25.19 6.88
N GLY A 87 -3.43 25.22 7.28
CA GLY A 87 -4.57 25.17 6.37
C GLY A 87 -4.95 23.74 5.96
N SER A 88 -6.20 23.54 5.54
CA SER A 88 -6.75 22.23 5.13
C SER A 88 -6.27 21.75 3.76
N ASP A 89 -5.61 22.63 3.00
CA ASP A 89 -5.46 22.46 1.55
C ASP A 89 -4.24 21.61 1.18
N ILE A 90 -3.34 21.38 2.13
CA ILE A 90 -2.24 20.42 2.00
C ILE A 90 -2.44 19.38 3.10
N PRO A 91 -2.88 18.14 2.77
CA PRO A 91 -2.96 17.07 3.77
C PRO A 91 -1.53 16.73 4.20
N TRP A 92 -1.08 17.40 5.25
CA TRP A 92 0.25 17.26 5.80
C TRP A 92 0.39 15.84 6.36
N ARG A 93 1.07 14.97 5.62
CA ARG A 93 1.28 13.58 5.99
C ARG A 93 2.74 13.19 5.83
N PRO A 94 3.51 13.09 6.91
CA PRO A 94 4.49 12.01 6.99
C PRO A 94 3.72 10.67 7.11
N PHE A 95 4.42 9.55 7.27
CA PHE A 95 3.91 8.26 7.76
C PHE A 95 3.57 7.19 6.74
N ILE A 96 4.60 6.85 5.96
CA ILE A 96 4.89 5.50 5.45
C ILE A 96 4.52 4.39 6.46
N ALA A 97 4.67 4.61 7.77
CA ALA A 97 4.30 3.64 8.81
C ALA A 97 2.78 3.44 9.00
N ALA A 98 1.98 4.51 8.97
CA ALA A 98 0.53 4.38 9.12
C ALA A 98 -0.09 3.76 7.86
N ASP A 99 0.43 4.14 6.69
CA ASP A 99 0.06 3.52 5.43
C ASP A 99 0.49 2.04 5.43
N ALA A 100 1.68 1.69 5.93
CA ALA A 100 2.11 0.30 6.09
C ALA A 100 1.15 -0.53 6.96
N ALA A 101 0.66 0.02 8.08
CA ALA A 101 -0.34 -0.65 8.91
C ALA A 101 -1.68 -0.83 8.18
N ALA A 102 -2.12 0.17 7.42
CA ALA A 102 -3.34 0.08 6.62
C ALA A 102 -3.21 -0.96 5.49
N ILE A 103 -2.04 -1.04 4.83
CA ILE A 103 -1.74 -2.05 3.81
C ILE A 103 -1.78 -3.45 4.42
N ALA A 104 -1.23 -3.63 5.62
CA ALA A 104 -1.26 -4.91 6.33
C ALA A 104 -2.69 -5.32 6.70
N ALA A 105 -3.46 -4.42 7.31
CA ALA A 105 -4.85 -4.68 7.67
C ALA A 105 -5.73 -4.97 6.45
N PHE A 106 -5.46 -4.27 5.34
CA PHE A 106 -6.11 -4.55 4.07
C PHE A 106 -5.81 -5.96 3.57
N ALA A 107 -4.53 -6.36 3.55
CA ALA A 107 -4.11 -7.70 3.14
C ALA A 107 -4.75 -8.80 4.00
N ASP A 108 -4.71 -8.63 5.33
CA ASP A 108 -5.28 -9.60 6.27
C ASP A 108 -6.80 -9.74 6.08
N GLY A 109 -7.48 -8.64 5.72
CA GLY A 109 -8.90 -8.63 5.43
C GLY A 109 -9.31 -9.23 4.06
N LEU A 110 -8.37 -9.73 3.24
CA LEU A 110 -8.69 -10.33 1.93
C LEU A 110 -9.01 -11.82 2.00
N ALA A 111 -8.55 -12.53 3.04
CA ALA A 111 -8.61 -14.00 3.12
C ALA A 111 -10.03 -14.56 2.96
N ASP A 112 -11.03 -13.85 3.49
CA ASP A 112 -12.43 -14.31 3.53
C ASP A 112 -13.31 -13.72 2.41
N LYS A 113 -12.73 -12.95 1.48
CA LYS A 113 -13.49 -12.17 0.47
C LYS A 113 -13.55 -12.79 -0.92
N GLY A 114 -13.01 -14.00 -1.10
CA GLY A 114 -12.98 -14.66 -2.42
C GLY A 114 -12.12 -13.93 -3.47
N ILE A 115 -11.21 -13.07 -3.03
CA ILE A 115 -10.35 -12.26 -3.91
C ILE A 115 -9.32 -13.16 -4.60
N ARG A 116 -9.27 -13.09 -5.92
CA ARG A 116 -8.33 -13.84 -6.76
C ARG A 116 -7.13 -12.99 -7.17
N GLU A 117 -7.32 -11.68 -7.28
CA GLU A 117 -6.30 -10.74 -7.74
C GLU A 117 -6.27 -9.45 -6.92
N VAL A 118 -5.07 -8.96 -6.63
CA VAL A 118 -4.83 -7.65 -6.01
C VAL A 118 -4.14 -6.74 -7.02
N LEU A 119 -4.81 -5.67 -7.41
CA LEU A 119 -4.31 -4.63 -8.32
C LEU A 119 -3.64 -3.54 -7.49
N VAL A 120 -2.33 -3.36 -7.63
CA VAL A 120 -1.57 -2.32 -6.91
C VAL A 120 -1.25 -1.20 -7.88
N VAL A 121 -1.90 -0.06 -7.72
CA VAL A 121 -1.93 0.99 -8.74
C VAL A 121 -1.21 2.24 -8.25
N CYS A 122 -0.15 2.68 -8.94
CA CYS A 122 0.46 3.98 -8.72
C CYS A 122 0.66 4.72 -10.06
N ARG A 123 0.98 6.02 -10.03
CA ARG A 123 1.10 6.85 -11.26
C ARG A 123 1.86 6.15 -12.40
N ASN A 124 3.01 5.55 -12.09
CA ASN A 124 3.92 4.97 -13.08
C ASN A 124 3.92 3.43 -13.12
N GLY A 125 3.25 2.74 -12.19
CA GLY A 125 3.24 1.26 -12.14
C GLY A 125 4.58 0.59 -11.80
N ARG A 126 5.56 1.35 -11.27
CA ARG A 126 6.94 0.91 -11.04
C ARG A 126 7.28 0.94 -9.54
N GLY A 127 8.16 1.84 -9.09
CA GLY A 127 8.73 1.83 -7.73
C GLY A 127 7.74 1.59 -6.58
N ARG A 128 6.71 2.44 -6.43
CA ARG A 128 5.74 2.33 -5.30
C ARG A 128 4.87 1.08 -5.40
N SER A 129 4.17 0.91 -6.51
CA SER A 129 3.26 -0.24 -6.70
C SER A 129 3.99 -1.57 -6.76
N GLY A 130 5.18 -1.61 -7.35
CA GLY A 130 6.05 -2.79 -7.39
C GLY A 130 6.53 -3.18 -6.00
N THR A 131 7.03 -2.22 -5.21
CA THR A 131 7.49 -2.50 -3.84
C THR A 131 6.36 -2.97 -2.93
N VAL A 132 5.24 -2.24 -2.91
CA VAL A 132 4.06 -2.63 -2.12
C VAL A 132 3.48 -3.96 -2.61
N GLY A 133 3.41 -4.16 -3.91
CA GLY A 133 2.89 -5.39 -4.51
C GLY A 133 3.73 -6.62 -4.22
N ARG A 134 5.07 -6.52 -4.28
CA ARG A 134 5.97 -7.61 -3.86
C ARG A 134 5.80 -7.93 -2.38
N TRP A 135 5.72 -6.90 -1.54
CA TRP A 135 5.49 -7.11 -0.11
C TRP A 135 4.14 -7.80 0.15
N LEU A 136 3.07 -7.36 -0.51
CA LEU A 136 1.74 -7.99 -0.43
C LEU A 136 1.78 -9.44 -0.90
N ALA A 137 2.44 -9.72 -2.03
CA ALA A 137 2.56 -11.06 -2.55
C ALA A 137 3.23 -12.01 -1.54
N ARG A 138 4.32 -11.55 -0.89
CA ARG A 138 4.97 -12.30 0.19
C ARG A 138 4.04 -12.53 1.38
N ARG A 139 3.35 -11.48 1.85
CA ARG A 139 2.44 -11.57 3.02
C ARG A 139 1.27 -12.52 2.77
N LEU A 140 0.71 -12.50 1.56
CA LEU A 140 -0.48 -13.26 1.18
C LEU A 140 -0.14 -14.68 0.69
N GLY A 141 1.13 -15.05 0.55
CA GLY A 141 1.55 -16.28 -0.13
C GLY A 141 1.09 -16.33 -1.60
N ALA A 142 1.00 -15.15 -2.23
CA ALA A 142 0.48 -14.98 -3.59
C ALA A 142 1.61 -14.88 -4.62
N ARG A 143 1.27 -15.09 -5.90
CA ARG A 143 2.20 -14.82 -7.01
C ARG A 143 2.26 -13.32 -7.28
N PHE A 144 3.44 -12.82 -7.61
CA PHE A 144 3.62 -11.43 -8.06
C PHE A 144 3.79 -11.40 -9.59
N ALA A 145 2.99 -10.60 -10.29
CA ALA A 145 3.17 -10.34 -11.72
C ALA A 145 4.27 -9.30 -11.91
N THR A 146 5.33 -9.65 -12.64
CA THR A 146 6.44 -8.73 -12.92
C THR A 146 6.03 -7.74 -14.01
N SER A 147 6.24 -6.43 -13.80
CA SER A 147 6.03 -5.41 -14.84
C SER A 147 7.26 -5.15 -15.71
N GLY A 148 8.31 -5.97 -15.60
CA GLY A 148 9.59 -5.79 -16.30
C GLY A 148 10.48 -4.67 -15.71
N ASP A 149 10.06 -4.04 -14.61
CA ASP A 149 10.85 -3.08 -13.84
C ASP A 149 11.06 -3.59 -12.41
N ASP A 150 12.31 -3.90 -12.08
CA ASP A 150 12.71 -4.43 -10.77
C ASP A 150 13.12 -3.36 -9.75
N ARG A 151 12.88 -2.08 -10.05
CA ARG A 151 13.11 -1.01 -9.08
C ARG A 151 12.24 -1.21 -7.84
N GLU A 152 12.89 -1.23 -6.68
CA GLU A 152 12.27 -1.19 -5.36
C GLU A 152 12.65 0.11 -4.65
N SER A 153 11.71 0.67 -3.90
CA SER A 153 12.01 1.70 -2.91
C SER A 153 12.37 1.01 -1.60
N GLY A 154 13.67 0.98 -1.28
CA GLY A 154 14.17 0.37 -0.05
C GLY A 154 13.49 0.94 1.20
N HIS A 155 13.20 2.23 1.20
CA HIS A 155 12.54 2.90 2.33
C HIS A 155 11.11 2.40 2.59
N ILE A 156 10.33 2.22 1.51
CA ILE A 156 8.97 1.66 1.57
C ILE A 156 9.03 0.23 2.09
N ARG A 157 9.90 -0.59 1.51
CA ARG A 157 10.08 -2.00 1.87
C ARG A 157 10.45 -2.13 3.35
N ASP A 158 11.48 -1.41 3.79
CA ASP A 158 11.99 -1.50 5.17
C ASP A 158 10.94 -1.04 6.18
N THR A 159 10.10 -0.05 5.83
CA THR A 159 9.02 0.39 6.70
C THR A 159 7.87 -0.62 6.75
N LEU A 160 7.49 -1.22 5.61
CA LEU A 160 6.49 -2.28 5.58
C LEU A 160 6.95 -3.49 6.42
N ASP A 161 8.18 -3.96 6.21
CA ASP A 161 8.73 -5.10 6.95
C ASP A 161 8.85 -4.80 8.45
N ARG A 162 9.25 -3.58 8.83
CA ARG A 162 9.36 -3.17 10.25
C ARG A 162 8.02 -2.99 10.95
N VAL A 163 7.02 -2.39 10.29
CA VAL A 163 5.76 -1.98 10.94
C VAL A 163 4.71 -3.09 10.89
N ALA A 164 4.60 -3.77 9.77
CA ALA A 164 3.57 -4.76 9.55
C ALA A 164 4.04 -6.20 9.78
N GLY A 165 5.35 -6.38 9.97
CA GLY A 165 6.00 -7.69 10.02
C GLY A 165 5.95 -8.39 8.67
N SER A 166 7.06 -9.00 8.26
CA SER A 166 6.98 -10.04 7.24
C SER A 166 6.21 -11.19 7.88
N ALA A 167 4.99 -11.50 7.40
CA ALA A 167 4.30 -12.70 7.84
C ALA A 167 5.25 -13.89 7.67
N ALA A 168 5.32 -14.78 8.67
CA ALA A 168 6.10 -15.99 8.55
C ALA A 168 5.67 -16.70 7.27
N LEU A 169 6.61 -16.91 6.36
CA LEU A 169 6.43 -17.74 5.17
C LEU A 169 5.63 -18.96 5.61
N ARG A 170 4.39 -19.11 5.13
CA ARG A 170 3.71 -20.41 5.18
C ARG A 170 4.55 -21.32 4.28
N VAL A 171 5.57 -21.93 4.87
CA VAL A 171 6.25 -23.08 4.30
C VAL A 171 5.18 -24.16 4.28
N GLU A 172 4.61 -24.45 3.12
CA GLU A 172 3.87 -25.68 2.94
C GLU A 172 4.80 -26.83 3.35
N PRO A 173 4.36 -27.76 4.22
CA PRO A 173 5.13 -28.97 4.42
C PRO A 173 5.14 -29.70 3.08
N SER A 174 6.29 -29.70 2.41
CA SER A 174 6.54 -30.61 1.30
C SER A 174 6.35 -32.02 1.86
N PHE A 175 5.24 -32.67 1.50
CA PHE A 175 5.08 -34.09 1.74
C PHE A 175 6.19 -34.81 1.00
N THR A 176 7.26 -35.18 1.71
CA THR A 176 8.21 -36.18 1.23
C THR A 176 7.46 -37.51 1.24
N ARG A 177 6.89 -37.87 0.10
CA ARG A 177 6.42 -39.23 -0.16
C ARG A 177 7.63 -40.01 -0.70
N ALA A 178 8.23 -40.85 0.15
CA ALA A 178 9.08 -41.97 -0.25
C ALA A 178 8.44 -43.19 0.43
N ALA A 179 7.67 -43.98 -0.31
CA ALA A 179 8.08 -45.14 -1.11
C ALA A 179 8.22 -46.37 -0.21
#